data_AF-A0A2W4J5U0-F1
#
_entry.id   AF-A0A2W4J5U0-F1
#
_cell.length_a   1.000
_cell.length_b   1.000
_cell.length_c   1.000
_cell.angle_alpha   90.00
_cell.angle_beta   90.00
_cell.angle_gamma   90.00
#
_symmetry.space_group_name_H-M   'P 1'
#
loop_
_entity.id
_entity.type
_entity.pdbx_description
1 polymer ?
#
loop_
_entity_poly.entity_id
_entity_poly.type
_entity_poly.pdbx_seq_one_letter_code
_entity_poly.pdbx_strand_id
1 'polypeptide(L)' 'MKTPAQGASTAVFAATSPLLDGIGGVYLKDNDITPVDDSPLPGRIDGPPSTDVAPHAIDPDSAKRLWELSERLIRA' A
#
# COMPACT_ATOMS: atom_id res chain seq x y z
N MET A 1 -6.57 20.58 -7.61
CA MET A 1 -5.79 20.33 -6.38
C MET A 1 -6.72 19.67 -5.37
N LYS A 2 -6.28 18.59 -4.69
CA LYS A 2 -7.07 17.96 -3.62
C LYS A 2 -7.16 18.90 -2.42
N THR A 3 -8.30 18.91 -1.73
CA THR A 3 -8.44 19.57 -0.42
C THR A 3 -7.76 18.76 0.68
N PRO A 4 -7.45 19.34 1.85
CA PRO A 4 -6.95 18.57 3.00
C PRO A 4 -7.87 17.41 3.39
N ALA A 5 -9.20 17.61 3.35
CA ALA A 5 -10.18 16.57 3.63
C ALA A 5 -10.08 15.41 2.62
N GLN A 6 -9.96 15.72 1.33
CA GLN A 6 -9.76 14.71 0.29
C GLN A 6 -8.40 13.99 0.42
N GLY A 7 -7.36 14.67 0.91
CA GLY A 7 -6.06 14.05 1.17
C GLY A 7 -6.07 13.09 2.37
N ALA A 8 -6.84 13.40 3.40
CA ALA A 8 -6.94 12.58 4.61
C ALA A 8 -7.95 11.42 4.48
N SER A 9 -8.83 11.45 3.48
CA SER A 9 -9.98 10.54 3.36
C SER A 9 -9.62 9.07 3.54
N THR A 10 -8.64 8.54 2.80
CA THR A 10 -8.27 7.11 2.86
C THR A 10 -7.77 6.71 4.23
N ALA A 11 -7.00 7.57 4.91
CA ALA A 11 -6.50 7.29 6.25
C ALA A 11 -7.63 7.30 7.30
N VAL A 12 -8.58 8.22 7.18
CA VAL A 12 -9.77 8.26 8.04
C VAL A 12 -10.64 7.02 7.82
N PHE A 13 -10.86 6.63 6.56
CA PHE A 13 -11.57 5.39 6.22
C PHE A 13 -10.88 4.16 6.84
N ALA A 14 -9.56 4.03 6.66
CA ALA A 14 -8.75 2.94 7.21
C ALA A 14 -8.88 2.81 8.73
N ALA A 15 -8.91 3.94 9.43
CA ALA A 15 -8.90 3.98 10.89
C ALA A 15 -10.29 3.80 11.54
N THR A 16 -11.38 4.09 10.82
CA THR A 16 -12.70 4.30 11.44
C THR A 16 -13.86 3.57 10.77
N SER A 17 -13.68 3.06 9.55
CA SER A 17 -14.78 2.45 8.80
C SER A 17 -15.08 1.04 9.32
N PRO A 18 -16.34 0.75 9.73
CA PRO A 18 -16.75 -0.61 10.09
C PRO A 18 -16.65 -1.62 8.93
N LEU A 19 -16.52 -1.14 7.69
CA LEU A 19 -16.32 -2.00 6.53
C LEU A 19 -15.00 -2.76 6.55
N LEU A 20 -14.05 -2.35 7.40
CA LEU A 20 -12.75 -3.01 7.58
C LEU A 20 -12.67 -3.83 8.86
N ASP A 21 -13.78 -4.03 9.58
CA ASP A 21 -13.80 -4.82 10.80
C ASP A 21 -13.33 -6.26 10.53
N GLY A 22 -12.23 -6.65 11.19
CA GLY A 22 -11.61 -7.97 11.00
C GLY A 22 -10.76 -8.12 9.73
N ILE A 23 -10.58 -7.06 8.94
CA ILE A 23 -9.78 -7.07 7.70
C ILE A 23 -8.47 -6.30 7.93
N GLY A 24 -7.36 -7.05 8.04
CA GLY A 24 -6.01 -6.50 8.16
C GLY A 24 -5.12 -6.85 6.98
N GLY A 25 -3.98 -6.16 6.84
CA GLY A 25 -2.96 -6.46 5.83
C GLY A 25 -3.33 -6.06 4.39
N VAL A 26 -4.35 -5.22 4.21
CA VAL A 26 -4.80 -4.72 2.90
C VAL A 26 -4.20 -3.34 2.59
N TYR A 27 -4.00 -3.07 1.31
CA TYR A 27 -3.63 -1.74 0.83
C TYR A 27 -4.87 -1.00 0.35
N LEU A 28 -5.03 0.25 0.77
CA LEU A 28 -6.19 1.06 0.47
C LEU A 28 -5.86 2.16 -0.53
N LYS A 29 -6.74 2.35 -1.50
CA LYS A 29 -6.71 3.45 -2.48
C LYS A 29 -8.12 4.02 -2.62
N ASP A 30 -8.23 5.34 -2.57
CA ASP A 30 -9.50 6.06 -2.74
C ASP A 30 -10.67 5.50 -1.90
N ASN A 31 -10.39 5.21 -0.61
CA ASN A 31 -11.31 4.60 0.36
C ASN A 31 -11.78 3.16 0.03
N ASP A 32 -11.00 2.39 -0.72
CA ASP A 32 -11.33 1.00 -1.05
C ASP A 32 -10.07 0.10 -1.04
N ILE A 33 -10.27 -1.22 -0.98
CA ILE A 33 -9.20 -2.21 -1.11
C ILE A 33 -8.81 -2.29 -2.59
N THR A 34 -7.56 -1.94 -2.90
CA THR A 34 -7.09 -1.92 -4.29
C THR A 34 -6.62 -3.32 -4.73
N PRO A 35 -6.81 -3.69 -6.01
CA PRO A 35 -6.25 -4.94 -6.54
C PRO A 35 -4.72 -4.88 -6.63
N VAL A 36 -4.10 -6.04 -6.88
CA VAL A 36 -2.69 -6.13 -7.25
C VAL A 36 -2.55 -5.78 -8.73
N ASP A 37 -1.53 -5.00 -9.08
CA ASP A 37 -1.16 -4.73 -10.45
C ASP A 37 -0.71 -6.02 -11.13
N ASP A 38 -1.54 -6.56 -12.02
CA ASP A 38 -1.29 -7.77 -12.80
C ASP A 38 -0.71 -7.48 -14.19
N SER A 39 -0.30 -6.23 -14.44
CA SER A 39 0.33 -5.84 -15.68
C SER A 39 1.58 -6.70 -15.96
N PRO A 40 1.75 -7.22 -17.19
CA PRO A 40 2.93 -7.98 -17.57
C PRO A 40 4.23 -7.15 -17.54
N LEU A 41 4.11 -5.82 -17.47
CA LEU A 41 5.21 -4.88 -17.29
C LEU A 41 4.92 -4.04 -16.03
N PRO A 42 5.21 -4.56 -14.82
CA PRO A 42 5.06 -3.79 -13.59
C PRO A 42 6.00 -2.58 -13.64
N GLY A 43 5.45 -1.37 -13.43
CA GLY A 43 6.22 -0.12 -13.49
C GLY A 43 6.52 0.40 -14.90
N ARG A 44 5.64 0.11 -15.89
CA ARG A 44 5.70 0.67 -17.25
C ARG A 44 6.10 2.16 -17.22
N ILE A 45 7.26 2.47 -17.81
CA ILE A 45 7.83 3.82 -17.88
C ILE A 45 7.02 4.70 -18.85
N ASP A 46 6.35 4.07 -19.82
CA ASP A 46 5.65 4.75 -20.92
C ASP A 46 4.15 4.85 -20.64
N GLY A 47 3.75 5.54 -19.57
CA GLY A 47 2.34 5.74 -19.20
C GLY A 47 2.19 6.21 -17.75
N PRO A 48 0.98 6.61 -17.31
CA PRO A 48 0.77 6.87 -15.90
C PRO A 48 1.04 5.56 -15.13
N PRO A 49 1.88 5.59 -14.08
CA PRO A 49 2.14 4.39 -13.29
C PRO A 49 0.83 3.86 -12.71
N SER A 50 0.69 2.54 -12.65
CA SER A 50 -0.40 1.94 -11.89
C SER A 50 -0.34 2.43 -10.44
N THR A 51 -1.50 2.69 -9.87
CA THR A 51 -1.66 3.05 -8.45
C THR A 51 -2.11 1.85 -7.61
N ASP A 52 -2.24 0.69 -8.26
CA ASP A 52 -2.55 -0.59 -7.64
C ASP A 52 -1.33 -1.15 -6.90
N VAL A 53 -1.54 -2.24 -6.14
CA VAL A 53 -0.46 -2.83 -5.35
C VAL A 53 0.58 -3.44 -6.28
N ALA A 54 1.82 -2.97 -6.21
CA ALA A 54 2.91 -3.60 -6.93
C ALA A 54 3.13 -5.05 -6.43
N PRO A 55 3.30 -6.06 -7.31
CA PRO A 55 3.44 -7.46 -6.89
C PRO A 55 4.55 -7.70 -5.86
N HIS A 56 5.68 -6.98 -5.97
CA HIS A 56 6.79 -7.11 -5.02
C HIS A 56 6.48 -6.54 -3.63
N ALA A 57 5.47 -5.67 -3.50
CA ALA A 57 5.11 -5.06 -2.22
C ALA A 57 4.41 -6.05 -1.27
N ILE A 58 3.91 -7.18 -1.79
CA ILE A 58 3.25 -8.24 -1.02
C ILE A 58 4.11 -9.50 -0.86
N ASP A 59 5.40 -9.45 -1.22
CA ASP A 59 6.32 -10.56 -1.02
C ASP A 59 6.73 -10.69 0.47
N PRO A 60 6.31 -11.77 1.16
CA PRO A 60 6.61 -11.94 2.58
C PRO A 60 8.10 -12.12 2.87
N ASP A 61 8.88 -12.70 1.94
CA ASP A 61 10.31 -12.90 2.13
C ASP A 61 11.06 -11.57 2.04
N SER A 62 10.69 -10.71 1.09
CA SER A 62 11.18 -9.34 1.02
C SER A 62 10.83 -8.53 2.26
N ALA A 63 9.59 -8.61 2.74
CA ALA A 63 9.15 -7.92 3.95
C ALA A 63 9.99 -8.34 5.18
N LYS A 64 10.23 -9.64 5.37
CA LYS A 64 11.05 -10.17 6.46
C LYS A 64 12.50 -9.68 6.39
N ARG A 65 13.13 -9.76 5.21
CA ARG A 65 14.51 -9.27 5.01
C ARG A 65 14.63 -7.78 5.32
N LEU A 66 13.65 -6.97 4.90
CA LEU A 66 13.63 -5.54 5.18
C LEU A 66 13.51 -5.27 6.68
N TRP A 67 12.61 -5.98 7.37
CA TRP A 67 12.44 -5.87 8.81
C TRP A 67 13.75 -6.14 9.57
N GLU A 68 14.40 -7.27 9.30
CA GLU A 68 15.68 -7.65 9.94
C GLU A 68 16.78 -6.61 9.69
N LEU A 69 16.84 -6.06 8.47
CA LEU A 69 17.79 -4.99 8.15
C LEU A 69 17.47 -3.72 8.96
N SER A 70 16.21 -3.28 8.97
CA SER A 70 15.77 -2.09 9.70
C SER A 70 16.08 -2.20 11.19
N GLU A 71 15.83 -3.35 11.83
CA GLU A 71 16.18 -3.58 13.23
C GLU A 71 17.67 -3.42 13.51
N ARG A 72 18.55 -3.89 12.61
CA ARG A 72 20.00 -3.70 12.75
C ARG A 72 20.40 -2.23 12.62
N LEU A 73 19.78 -1.50 11.69
CA LEU A 73 20.12 -0.10 11.41
C LEU A 73 19.74 0.84 12.56
N ILE A 74 18.66 0.55 13.31
CA ILE A 74 18.22 1.40 14.43
C ILE A 74 18.84 1.02 15.79
N ARG A 75 19.59 -0.10 15.84
CA ARG A 75 20.30 -0.54 17.05
C ARG A 75 21.77 -0.11 17.07
N ALA A 76 22.32 0.33 15.93
CA ALA A 76 23.66 0.89 15.79
C ALA A 76 23.69 2.36 16.21
#